data_AF-A0A958T337-F1
#
_entry.id   AF-A0A958T337-F1
#
_cell.length_a   1.000
_cell.length_b   1.000
_cell.length_c   1.000
_cell.angle_alpha   90.00
_cell.angle_beta   90.00
_cell.angle_gamma   90.00
#
_symmetry.space_group_name_H-M   'P 1'
#
loop_
_entity.id
_entity.type
_entity.pdbx_description
1 polymer ?
#
loop_
_entity_poly.entity_id
_entity_poly.type
_entity_poly.pdbx_seq_one_letter_code
_entity_poly.pdbx_strand_id
1 'polypeptide(L)' 'MEFSIEKSVEILERTPKTLEVLLNGLSDDWIYNNEGEDTWNVFDVIGHLVHGEKTDWMERTLIILSSDG' A
#
# COMPACT_ATOMS: atom_id res chain seq x y z
N MET A 1 13.45 -8.63 14.80
CA MET A 1 12.37 -9.59 14.50
C MET A 1 12.79 -10.34 13.24
N GLU A 2 12.67 -11.66 13.19
CA GLU A 2 12.95 -12.41 11.96
C GLU A 2 11.75 -12.35 11.01
N PHE A 3 12.03 -12.38 9.71
CA PHE A 3 11.00 -12.43 8.67
C PHE A 3 10.25 -13.76 8.71
N SER A 4 8.93 -13.71 8.54
CA SER A 4 8.05 -14.88 8.38
C SER A 4 6.94 -14.51 7.40
N ILE A 5 6.70 -15.39 6.42
CA ILE A 5 5.68 -15.19 5.40
C ILE A 5 4.31 -15.10 6.07
N GLU A 6 4.03 -15.97 7.03
CA GLU A 6 2.74 -16.04 7.74
C GLU A 6 2.46 -14.72 8.46
N LYS A 7 3.43 -14.21 9.22
CA LYS A 7 3.29 -12.92 9.92
C LYS A 7 3.21 -11.73 8.97
N SER A 8 3.88 -11.78 7.82
CA SER A 8 3.76 -10.74 6.81
C SER A 8 2.37 -10.73 6.17
N VAL A 9 1.81 -11.89 5.85
CA VAL A 9 0.46 -12.03 5.29
C VAL A 9 -0.58 -11.48 6.26
N GLU A 10 -0.45 -11.73 7.58
CA GLU A 10 -1.35 -11.17 8.60
C GLU A 10 -1.49 -9.64 8.49
N ILE A 11 -0.40 -8.93 8.23
CA ILE A 11 -0.45 -7.46 8.09
C ILE A 11 -1.01 -7.08 6.72
N LEU A 12 -0.47 -7.67 5.65
CA LEU A 12 -0.83 -7.32 4.27
C LEU A 12 -2.33 -7.53 3.99
N GLU A 13 -2.93 -8.62 4.49
CA GLU A 13 -4.35 -8.90 4.28
C GLU A 13 -5.28 -7.90 5.00
N ARG A 14 -4.82 -7.30 6.11
CA ARG A 14 -5.62 -6.37 6.92
C ARG A 14 -5.54 -4.92 6.44
N THR A 15 -4.46 -4.55 5.76
CA THR A 15 -4.19 -3.17 5.34
C THR A 15 -5.33 -2.56 4.51
N PRO A 16 -5.89 -3.20 3.46
CA PRO A 16 -6.93 -2.57 2.65
C PRO A 16 -8.18 -2.23 3.45
N LYS A 17 -8.66 -3.17 4.28
CA LYS A 17 -9.88 -2.96 5.08
C LYS A 17 -9.65 -1.95 6.20
N THR A 18 -8.45 -1.93 6.78
CA THR A 18 -8.09 -0.96 7.82
C THR A 18 -8.12 0.47 7.27
N LEU A 19 -7.50 0.69 6.10
CA LEU A 19 -7.50 2.00 5.44
C LEU A 19 -8.90 2.42 4.99
N GLU A 20 -9.69 1.49 4.46
CA GLU A 20 -11.09 1.76 4.08
C GLU A 20 -11.91 2.22 5.29
N VAL A 21 -11.87 1.48 6.41
CA VAL A 21 -12.64 1.82 7.62
C VAL A 21 -12.15 3.12 8.25
N LEU A 22 -10.84 3.39 8.20
CA LEU A 22 -10.25 4.60 8.77
C LEU A 22 -10.61 5.86 7.98
N LEU A 23 -10.60 5.78 6.64
CA LEU A 23 -10.63 6.95 5.77
C LEU A 23 -11.99 7.22 5.14
N ASN A 24 -12.83 6.20 4.96
CA ASN A 24 -14.09 6.35 4.25
C ASN A 24 -15.09 7.21 5.03
N GLY A 25 -15.69 8.19 4.36
CA GLY A 25 -16.65 9.12 4.95
C GLY A 25 -16.05 10.26 5.76
N LEU A 26 -14.72 10.40 5.83
CA LEU A 26 -14.07 11.58 6.37
C LEU A 26 -14.24 12.79 5.45
N SER A 27 -14.11 14.00 6.00
CA SER A 27 -14.16 15.24 5.25
C SER A 27 -12.96 15.40 4.33
N ASP A 28 -13.13 16.17 3.26
CA ASP A 28 -12.08 16.48 2.28
C ASP A 28 -10.80 17.06 2.93
N ASP A 29 -10.94 17.85 4.01
CA ASP A 29 -9.79 18.37 4.77
C ASP A 29 -8.88 17.27 5.35
N TRP A 30 -9.41 16.08 5.63
CA TRP A 30 -8.59 14.94 6.05
C TRP A 30 -7.99 14.19 4.85
N ILE A 31 -8.70 14.16 3.73
CA ILE A 31 -8.32 13.38 2.54
C ILE A 31 -7.26 14.10 1.69
N TYR A 32 -7.33 15.43 1.61
CA TYR A 32 -6.50 16.24 0.72
C TYR A 32 -5.43 17.08 1.43
N ASN A 33 -5.30 16.97 2.77
CA ASN A 33 -4.20 17.58 3.51
C ASN A 33 -2.93 16.72 3.43
N ASN A 34 -1.77 17.36 3.54
CA ASN A 34 -0.45 16.76 3.39
C ASN A 34 0.52 17.28 4.47
N GLU A 35 1.78 16.82 4.44
CA GLU A 35 2.79 17.14 5.46
C GLU A 35 3.65 18.37 5.10
N GLY A 36 3.24 19.17 4.11
CA GLY A 36 3.98 20.34 3.64
C GLY A 36 4.22 20.36 2.13
N GLU A 37 5.02 21.32 1.68
CA GLU A 37 5.39 21.49 0.27
C GLU A 37 6.02 20.20 -0.29
N ASP A 38 5.63 19.84 -1.52
CA ASP A 38 6.11 18.65 -2.25
C ASP A 38 5.85 17.28 -1.56
N THR A 39 4.85 17.22 -0.67
CA THR A 39 4.40 15.95 -0.05
C THR A 39 3.05 15.48 -0.56
N TRP A 40 2.83 14.17 -0.50
CA TRP A 40 1.57 13.53 -0.90
C TRP A 40 0.50 13.67 0.18
N ASN A 41 -0.75 13.87 -0.25
CA ASN A 41 -1.90 13.76 0.63
C ASN A 41 -2.37 12.29 0.76
N VAL A 42 -3.40 12.05 1.57
CA VAL A 42 -3.96 10.71 1.78
C VAL A 42 -4.46 10.09 0.46
N PHE A 43 -5.14 10.86 -0.39
CA PHE A 43 -5.61 10.37 -1.68
C PHE A 43 -4.45 9.88 -2.57
N ASP A 44 -3.38 10.66 -2.65
CA ASP A 44 -2.18 10.32 -3.43
C ASP A 44 -1.48 9.07 -2.88
N VAL A 45 -1.36 8.94 -1.56
CA VAL A 45 -0.76 7.76 -0.90
C VAL A 45 -1.60 6.50 -1.17
N ILE A 46 -2.92 6.56 -1.07
CA ILE A 46 -3.79 5.42 -1.40
C ILE A 46 -3.65 5.05 -2.89
N GLY A 47 -3.63 6.05 -3.78
CA GLY A 47 -3.39 5.85 -5.20
C GLY A 47 -2.04 5.17 -5.48
N HIS A 48 -0.99 5.58 -4.77
CA HIS A 48 0.34 4.99 -4.86
C HIS A 48 0.36 3.53 -4.40
N LEU A 49 -0.29 3.19 -3.27
CA LEU A 49 -0.40 1.80 -2.81
C LEU A 49 -1.09 0.91 -3.85
N VAL A 50 -2.21 1.38 -4.43
CA VAL A 50 -2.92 0.66 -5.50
C VAL A 50 -2.05 0.50 -6.75
N HIS A 51 -1.23 1.49 -7.08
CA HIS A 51 -0.27 1.38 -8.18
C HIS A 51 0.78 0.30 -7.89
N GLY A 52 1.38 0.32 -6.71
CA GLY A 52 2.39 -0.65 -6.29
C GLY A 52 1.90 -2.11 -6.32
N GLU A 53 0.65 -2.35 -5.91
CA GLU A 53 0.02 -3.68 -6.02
C GLU A 53 -0.08 -4.20 -7.46
N LYS A 54 -0.21 -3.29 -8.44
CA LYS A 54 -0.38 -3.64 -9.86
C LYS A 54 0.94 -3.79 -10.60
N THR A 55 2.00 -3.09 -10.16
CA THR A 55 3.21 -2.92 -10.98
C THR A 55 4.50 -3.32 -10.30
N ASP A 56 4.51 -3.47 -8.97
CA ASP A 56 5.75 -3.64 -8.21
C ASP A 56 5.88 -5.05 -7.62
N TRP A 57 5.15 -5.35 -6.55
CA TRP A 57 5.47 -6.48 -5.66
C TRP A 57 5.30 -7.85 -6.33
N MET A 58 4.13 -8.10 -6.94
CA MET A 58 3.85 -9.38 -7.58
C MET A 58 4.66 -9.55 -8.85
N GLU A 59 4.80 -8.50 -9.66
CA GLU A 59 5.61 -8.53 -10.88
C GLU A 59 7.06 -8.87 -10.58
N ARG A 60 7.68 -8.22 -9.59
CA ARG A 60 9.06 -8.54 -9.18
C ARG A 60 9.17 -9.94 -8.59
N THR A 61 8.17 -10.38 -7.81
CA THR A 61 8.14 -11.75 -7.28
C THR A 61 8.11 -12.78 -8.42
N LEU A 62 7.29 -12.55 -9.44
CA LEU A 62 7.22 -13.41 -10.63
C LEU A 62 8.54 -13.41 -11.42
N ILE A 63 9.20 -12.26 -11.56
CA ILE A 63 10.53 -12.17 -12.18
C ILE A 63 11.55 -13.01 -11.39
N ILE A 64 11.59 -12.89 -10.07
CA ILE A 64 12.52 -13.65 -9.21
C ILE A 64 12.25 -15.15 -9.29
N LEU A 65 10.98 -15.56 -9.37
CA LEU A 65 10.58 -16.97 -9.49
C LEU A 65 10.73 -17.53 -10.90
N SER A 66 10.77 -16.68 -11.93
CA SER A 66 11.01 -17.12 -13.30
C SER A 66 12.42 -17.69 -13.42
N SER A 67 12.54 -18.89 -14.00
CA SER A 67 13.78 -19.66 -14.02
C SER A 67 14.81 -19.19 -15.05
N ASP A 68 14.64 -18.00 -15.62
CA ASP A 68 15.52 -17.43 -16.64
C ASP A 68 16.58 -16.51 -16.01
N GLY A 69 17.41 -17.11 -15.15
CA GLY A 69 18.69 -16.56 -14.69
C GLY A 69 19.86 -17.13 -15.46
#